data_AF-A0A258Y3X4-F1
#
_entry.id   AF-A0A258Y3X4-F1
#
_cell.length_a   1.000
_cell.length_b   1.000
_cell.length_c   1.000
_cell.angle_alpha   90.00
_cell.angle_beta   90.00
_cell.angle_gamma   90.00
#
_symmetry.space_group_name_H-M   'P 1'
#
loop_
_entity.id
_entity.type
_entity.pdbx_description
1 polymer ?
#
loop_
_entity_poly.entity_id
_entity_poly.type
_entity_poly.pdbx_seq_one_letter_code
_entity_poly.pdbx_strand_id
1 'polypeptide(L)'
;MPEEKQLTEQESLQLITSMIQKVKGGYHENGTGPILWGTVVSIASFVTYLQREYLFDLPFDIWLIVMAAIIPQIIMVRKERRTRPHIKYEDEAINAVWIVYALTIFGLTAYQAIVPEVSANLLKEEGWQMMKHVLDNSKPDEVLTPFTPSLYSIYILVYAFPTLVTGITKKFTPMLVGSGIAYTCFIISLYTASKYDFLLGAVTAITCWFIPGLILRKRYLAQKRQHV
;
A
#
# COMPACT_ATOMS: atom_id res chain seq x y z
N MET A 1 -46.02 -8.29 30.97
CA MET A 1 -44.59 -8.66 30.93
C MET A 1 -44.47 -9.78 29.91
N PRO A 2 -43.63 -9.68 28.87
CA PRO A 2 -43.55 -10.74 27.88
C PRO A 2 -42.86 -11.96 28.52
N GLU A 3 -43.47 -13.13 28.36
CA GLU A 3 -42.97 -14.41 28.88
C GLU A 3 -41.55 -14.70 28.34
N GLU A 4 -40.59 -14.90 29.26
CA GLU A 4 -39.27 -15.41 28.91
C GLU A 4 -39.39 -16.86 28.44
N LYS A 5 -39.38 -17.04 27.12
CA LYS A 5 -39.39 -18.36 26.49
C LYS A 5 -38.10 -19.10 26.88
N GLN A 6 -38.20 -20.09 27.77
CA GLN A 6 -37.08 -20.94 28.15
C GLN A 6 -36.64 -21.74 26.92
N LEU A 7 -35.43 -21.43 26.42
CA LEU A 7 -34.85 -22.12 25.28
C LEU A 7 -34.57 -23.57 25.68
N THR A 8 -35.05 -24.51 24.86
CA THR A 8 -34.73 -25.93 25.05
C THR A 8 -33.23 -26.17 24.83
N GLU A 9 -32.67 -27.22 25.43
CA GLU A 9 -31.23 -27.54 25.29
C GLU A 9 -30.79 -27.63 23.82
N GLN A 10 -31.65 -28.18 22.95
CA GLN A 10 -31.39 -28.28 21.51
C GLN A 10 -31.37 -26.91 20.82
N GLU A 11 -32.29 -26.01 21.15
CA GLU A 11 -32.31 -24.63 20.63
C GLU A 11 -31.09 -23.83 21.10
N SER A 12 -30.65 -24.05 22.35
CA SER A 12 -29.45 -23.43 22.90
C SER A 12 -28.18 -23.93 22.20
N LEU A 13 -28.07 -25.23 21.95
CA LEU A 13 -26.95 -25.82 21.21
C LEU A 13 -26.94 -25.37 19.74
N GLN A 14 -28.10 -25.25 19.10
CA GLN A 14 -28.24 -24.70 17.76
C GLN A 14 -27.90 -23.20 17.72
N LEU A 15 -28.27 -22.44 18.74
CA LEU A 15 -27.91 -21.03 18.87
C LEU A 15 -26.39 -20.89 19.05
N ILE A 16 -25.77 -21.66 19.94
CA ILE A 16 -24.32 -21.69 20.13
C ILE A 16 -23.63 -22.08 18.81
N THR A 17 -24.12 -23.10 18.11
CA THR A 17 -23.55 -23.55 16.84
C THR A 17 -23.70 -22.49 15.76
N SER A 18 -24.86 -21.84 15.65
CA SER A 18 -25.09 -20.76 14.68
C SER A 18 -24.28 -19.52 15.02
N MET A 19 -24.06 -19.22 16.30
CA MET A 19 -23.16 -18.14 16.75
C MET A 19 -21.70 -18.48 16.45
N ILE A 20 -21.25 -19.71 16.71
CA ILE A 20 -19.90 -20.20 16.35
C ILE A 20 -19.70 -20.19 14.82
N GLN A 21 -20.70 -20.63 14.05
CA GLN A 21 -20.63 -20.61 12.58
C GLN A 21 -20.67 -19.20 12.01
N LYS A 22 -21.50 -18.30 12.56
CA LYS A 22 -21.57 -16.88 12.17
C LYS A 22 -20.27 -16.13 12.49
N VAL A 23 -19.60 -16.51 13.58
CA VAL A 23 -18.25 -16.03 13.93
C VAL A 23 -17.19 -16.61 12.98
N LYS A 24 -17.25 -17.90 12.64
CA LYS A 24 -16.32 -18.54 11.68
C LYS A 24 -16.49 -18.05 10.23
N GLY A 25 -17.72 -17.71 9.81
CA GLY A 25 -18.05 -17.20 8.47
C GLY A 25 -17.74 -15.72 8.25
N GLY A 26 -17.15 -15.05 9.24
CA GLY A 26 -16.99 -13.60 9.29
C GLY A 26 -15.94 -12.98 8.35
N TYR A 27 -15.43 -13.71 7.36
CA TYR A 27 -14.40 -13.23 6.44
C TYR A 27 -14.99 -12.82 5.09
N HIS A 28 -15.68 -11.69 5.08
CA HIS A 28 -16.22 -11.12 3.85
C HIS A 28 -15.24 -10.05 3.35
N GLU A 29 -14.08 -10.38 2.79
CA GLU A 29 -13.29 -9.38 2.05
C GLU A 29 -13.07 -9.87 0.62
N ASN A 30 -13.36 -9.02 -0.36
CA ASN A 30 -13.39 -9.40 -1.78
C ASN A 30 -11.98 -9.50 -2.39
N GLY A 31 -10.94 -9.00 -1.70
CA GLY A 31 -9.55 -9.02 -2.17
C GLY A 31 -9.24 -8.11 -3.37
N THR A 32 -10.25 -7.54 -4.02
CA THR A 32 -10.10 -6.74 -5.25
C THR A 32 -9.26 -5.47 -5.05
N GLY A 33 -9.40 -4.79 -3.91
CA GLY A 33 -8.64 -3.56 -3.61
C GLY A 33 -7.12 -3.83 -3.55
N PRO A 34 -6.65 -4.78 -2.71
CA PRO A 34 -5.23 -5.16 -2.69
C PRO A 34 -4.69 -5.66 -4.04
N ILE A 35 -5.50 -6.38 -4.84
CA ILE A 35 -5.09 -6.79 -6.19
C ILE A 35 -4.84 -5.55 -7.08
N LEU A 36 -5.78 -4.60 -7.09
CA LEU A 36 -5.67 -3.38 -7.89
C LEU A 36 -4.39 -2.61 -7.53
N TRP A 37 -4.23 -2.25 -6.26
CA TRP A 37 -3.09 -1.45 -5.80
C TRP A 37 -1.77 -2.21 -5.95
N GLY A 38 -1.73 -3.50 -5.61
CA GLY A 38 -0.54 -4.34 -5.78
C GLY A 38 -0.09 -4.44 -7.24
N THR A 39 -1.03 -4.54 -8.18
CA THR A 39 -0.70 -4.61 -9.62
C THR A 39 -0.20 -3.26 -10.14
N VAL A 40 -0.96 -2.20 -9.89
CA VAL A 40 -0.68 -0.88 -10.47
C VAL A 40 0.64 -0.32 -9.92
N VAL A 41 0.87 -0.46 -8.62
CA VAL A 41 2.10 0.04 -7.99
C VAL A 41 3.31 -0.83 -8.34
N SER A 42 3.16 -2.15 -8.43
CA SER A 42 4.28 -3.01 -8.86
C SER A 42 4.72 -2.72 -10.29
N ILE A 43 3.78 -2.53 -11.22
CA ILE A 43 4.09 -2.15 -12.60
C ILE A 43 4.77 -0.79 -12.65
N ALA A 44 4.20 0.24 -12.00
CA ALA A 44 4.78 1.58 -12.00
C ALA A 44 6.22 1.58 -11.47
N SER A 45 6.45 0.87 -10.38
CA SER A 45 7.75 0.81 -9.72
C SER A 45 8.75 0.01 -10.55
N PHE A 46 8.35 -1.14 -11.10
CA PHE A 46 9.23 -1.95 -11.94
C PHE A 46 9.62 -1.24 -13.24
N VAL A 47 8.67 -0.59 -13.90
CA VAL A 47 8.96 0.20 -15.10
C VAL A 47 9.88 1.39 -14.78
N THR A 48 9.65 2.09 -13.67
CA THR A 48 10.54 3.19 -13.22
C THR A 48 11.97 2.69 -12.96
N TYR A 49 12.12 1.49 -12.39
CA TYR A 49 13.43 0.85 -12.24
C TYR A 49 14.08 0.61 -13.61
N LEU A 50 13.35 0.03 -14.57
CA LEU A 50 13.87 -0.22 -15.91
C LEU A 50 14.29 1.07 -16.62
N GLN A 51 13.50 2.14 -16.51
CA GLN A 51 13.85 3.46 -17.07
C GLN A 51 15.18 3.98 -16.52
N ARG A 52 15.40 3.82 -15.21
CA ARG A 52 16.64 4.25 -14.55
C ARG A 52 17.84 3.34 -14.82
N GLU A 53 17.61 2.05 -15.02
CA GLU A 53 18.67 1.08 -15.31
C GLU A 53 19.18 1.18 -16.75
N TYR A 54 18.24 1.26 -17.70
CA TYR A 54 18.52 1.23 -19.13
C TYR A 54 18.50 2.63 -19.77
N LEU A 55 18.31 3.69 -18.96
CA LEU A 55 18.33 5.09 -19.38
C LEU A 55 17.41 5.39 -20.57
N PHE A 56 16.20 4.83 -20.55
CA PHE A 56 15.15 5.13 -21.53
C PHE A 56 13.99 5.88 -20.87
N ASP A 57 13.35 6.72 -21.66
CA ASP A 57 12.17 7.47 -21.23
C ASP A 57 10.94 7.01 -22.01
N LEU A 58 9.81 6.93 -21.31
CA LEU A 58 8.50 6.73 -21.93
C LEU A 58 7.95 8.10 -22.35
N PRO A 59 7.11 8.18 -23.40
CA PRO A 59 6.50 9.43 -23.82
C PRO A 59 5.47 9.99 -22.83
N PHE A 60 5.20 9.27 -21.74
CA PHE A 60 4.30 9.67 -20.66
C PHE A 60 4.85 9.19 -19.32
N ASP A 61 4.42 9.82 -18.23
CA ASP A 61 4.78 9.39 -16.88
C ASP A 61 4.03 8.11 -16.50
N ILE A 62 4.77 7.04 -16.21
CA ILE A 62 4.18 5.76 -15.81
C ILE A 62 3.33 5.88 -14.54
N TRP A 63 3.64 6.80 -13.62
CA TRP A 63 2.90 6.97 -12.37
C TRP A 63 1.45 7.44 -12.57
N LEU A 64 1.08 7.89 -13.79
CA LEU A 64 -0.31 8.18 -14.15
C LEU A 64 -1.24 6.97 -13.98
N ILE A 65 -0.74 5.74 -14.06
CA ILE A 65 -1.57 4.54 -13.82
C ILE A 65 -2.05 4.46 -12.37
N VAL A 66 -1.25 4.95 -11.42
CA VAL A 66 -1.60 5.01 -9.99
C VAL A 66 -2.72 6.02 -9.76
N MET A 67 -2.64 7.18 -10.44
CA MET A 67 -3.72 8.17 -10.42
C MET A 67 -5.00 7.64 -11.06
N ALA A 68 -4.88 6.94 -12.20
CA ALA A 68 -6.02 6.32 -12.87
C ALA A 68 -6.71 5.26 -12.00
N ALA A 69 -5.97 4.56 -11.13
CA ALA A 69 -6.51 3.53 -10.23
C ALA A 69 -7.44 4.08 -9.12
N ILE A 70 -7.40 5.38 -8.85
CA ILE A 70 -8.33 6.03 -7.91
C ILE A 70 -9.78 5.93 -8.41
N ILE A 71 -10.00 6.04 -9.72
CA ILE A 71 -11.33 5.97 -10.35
C ILE A 71 -12.01 4.61 -10.08
N PRO A 72 -11.43 3.45 -10.47
CA PRO A 72 -12.01 2.15 -10.18
C PRO A 72 -12.11 1.89 -8.67
N GLN A 73 -11.15 2.38 -7.86
CA GLN A 73 -11.22 2.26 -6.40
C GLN A 73 -12.49 2.93 -5.83
N ILE A 74 -12.82 4.16 -6.25
CA ILE A 74 -14.03 4.87 -5.80
C ILE A 74 -15.29 4.14 -6.25
N ILE A 75 -15.33 3.66 -7.49
CA ILE A 75 -16.49 2.91 -8.03
C ILE A 75 -16.72 1.63 -7.21
N MET A 76 -15.64 0.89 -6.90
CA MET A 76 -15.69 -0.34 -6.11
C MET A 76 -16.20 -0.08 -4.69
N VAL A 77 -15.65 0.91 -3.99
CA VAL A 77 -16.07 1.26 -2.62
C VAL A 77 -17.55 1.65 -2.58
N ARG A 78 -18.03 2.43 -3.56
CA ARG A 78 -19.45 2.80 -3.68
C ARG A 78 -20.36 1.58 -3.87
N LYS A 79 -19.92 0.61 -4.69
CA LYS A 79 -20.65 -0.64 -4.93
C LYS A 79 -20.70 -1.52 -3.67
N GLU A 80 -19.60 -1.61 -2.93
CA GLU A 80 -19.50 -2.42 -1.72
C GLU A 80 -20.33 -1.83 -0.56
N ARG A 81 -20.36 -0.49 -0.40
CA ARG A 81 -21.22 0.17 0.60
C ARG A 81 -22.71 -0.13 0.43
N ARG A 82 -23.19 -0.30 -0.81
CA ARG A 82 -24.61 -0.64 -1.08
C ARG A 82 -24.98 -2.07 -0.66
N THR A 83 -24.00 -2.96 -0.54
CA THR A 83 -24.21 -4.39 -0.25
C THR A 83 -23.88 -4.77 1.20
N ARG A 84 -23.34 -3.83 1.99
CA ARG A 84 -22.88 -4.06 3.37
C ARG A 84 -23.35 -2.95 4.32
N PRO A 85 -24.53 -3.09 4.93
CA PRO A 85 -25.05 -2.06 5.84
C PRO A 85 -24.42 -2.09 7.25
N HIS A 86 -23.66 -3.11 7.64
CA HIS A 86 -23.08 -3.21 8.98
C HIS A 86 -21.54 -3.34 8.95
N ILE A 87 -20.84 -2.29 9.38
CA ILE A 87 -19.37 -2.24 9.55
C ILE A 87 -19.06 -2.81 10.94
N LYS A 88 -18.08 -3.71 11.06
CA LYS A 88 -17.60 -4.19 12.37
C LYS A 88 -16.64 -3.16 12.97
N TYR A 89 -16.58 -3.06 14.30
CA TYR A 89 -15.67 -2.15 15.01
C TYR A 89 -14.18 -2.32 14.62
N GLU A 90 -13.73 -3.56 14.42
CA GLU A 90 -12.36 -3.84 13.95
C GLU A 90 -12.06 -3.32 12.54
N ASP A 91 -13.09 -3.23 11.68
CA ASP A 91 -12.94 -2.70 10.33
C ASP A 91 -12.75 -1.18 10.37
N GLU A 92 -13.33 -0.50 11.35
CA GLU A 92 -13.19 0.94 11.54
C GLU A 92 -11.77 1.34 11.93
N ALA A 93 -11.16 0.61 12.87
CA ALA A 93 -9.77 0.84 13.26
C ALA A 93 -8.79 0.63 12.09
N ILE A 94 -8.99 -0.41 11.28
CA ILE A 94 -8.16 -0.67 10.09
C ILE A 94 -8.37 0.42 9.04
N ASN A 95 -9.62 0.85 8.81
CA ASN A 95 -9.90 1.95 7.90
C ASN A 95 -9.20 3.25 8.33
N ALA A 96 -9.17 3.56 9.63
CA ALA A 96 -8.43 4.71 10.15
C ALA A 96 -6.93 4.61 9.84
N VAL A 97 -6.33 3.43 10.01
CA VAL A 97 -4.91 3.18 9.66
C VAL A 97 -4.65 3.44 8.17
N TRP A 98 -5.54 2.99 7.28
CA TRP A 98 -5.41 3.25 5.84
C TRP A 98 -5.59 4.73 5.46
N ILE A 99 -6.46 5.46 6.17
CA ILE A 99 -6.62 6.92 5.99
C ILE A 99 -5.33 7.63 6.40
N VAL A 100 -4.79 7.31 7.58
CA VAL A 100 -3.52 7.89 8.06
C VAL A 100 -2.40 7.60 7.08
N TYR A 101 -2.29 6.35 6.63
CA TYR A 101 -1.32 5.95 5.61
C TYR A 101 -1.46 6.78 4.32
N ALA A 102 -2.68 6.99 3.80
CA ALA A 102 -2.90 7.80 2.61
C ALA A 102 -2.48 9.26 2.81
N LEU A 103 -2.80 9.86 3.97
CA LEU A 103 -2.36 11.21 4.33
C LEU A 103 -0.84 11.32 4.44
N THR A 104 -0.18 10.30 5.02
CA THR A 104 1.29 10.24 5.11
C THR A 104 1.94 10.17 3.72
N ILE A 105 1.44 9.31 2.83
CA ILE A 105 1.95 9.23 1.44
C ILE A 105 1.76 10.55 0.72
N PHE A 106 0.59 11.18 0.84
CA PHE A 106 0.35 12.51 0.26
C PHE A 106 1.33 13.55 0.78
N GLY A 107 1.57 13.60 2.10
CA GLY A 107 2.54 14.49 2.72
C GLY A 107 3.98 14.26 2.21
N LEU A 108 4.41 13.00 2.07
CA LEU A 108 5.71 12.66 1.50
C LEU A 108 5.84 13.06 0.02
N THR A 109 4.78 12.89 -0.77
CA THR A 109 4.76 13.34 -2.17
C THR A 109 4.82 14.85 -2.28
N ALA A 110 4.08 15.57 -1.43
CA ALA A 110 4.18 17.03 -1.36
C ALA A 110 5.58 17.49 -0.92
N TYR A 111 6.19 16.81 0.05
CA TYR A 111 7.57 17.04 0.47
C TYR A 111 8.55 16.86 -0.70
N GLN A 112 8.42 15.77 -1.47
CA GLN A 112 9.25 15.53 -2.66
C GLN A 112 9.11 16.62 -3.73
N ALA A 113 7.90 17.14 -3.91
CA ALA A 113 7.61 18.13 -4.94
C ALA A 113 8.07 19.55 -4.56
N ILE A 114 7.93 19.93 -3.29
CA ILE A 114 8.11 21.32 -2.84
C ILE A 114 9.53 21.58 -2.35
N VAL A 115 10.10 20.68 -1.54
CA VAL A 115 11.35 20.94 -0.82
C VAL A 115 12.55 21.19 -1.74
N PRO A 116 12.76 20.43 -2.84
CA PRO A 116 13.83 20.70 -3.80
C PRO A 116 13.89 22.17 -4.28
N GLU A 117 12.76 22.72 -4.68
CA GLU A 117 12.67 24.08 -5.23
C GLU A 117 12.84 25.15 -4.15
N VAL A 118 12.17 24.96 -2.99
CA VAL A 118 12.29 25.89 -1.86
C VAL A 118 13.74 25.93 -1.34
N SER A 119 14.38 24.77 -1.18
CA SER A 119 15.79 24.71 -0.77
C SER A 119 16.71 25.38 -1.78
N ALA A 120 16.43 25.25 -3.09
CA ALA A 120 17.23 25.90 -4.13
C ALA A 120 17.15 27.43 -4.06
N ASN A 121 15.96 27.97 -3.77
CA ASN A 121 15.75 29.41 -3.66
C ASN A 121 16.40 29.98 -2.40
N LEU A 122 16.25 29.32 -1.25
CA LEU A 122 16.87 29.74 0.00
C LEU A 122 18.41 29.77 -0.11
N LEU A 123 19.01 28.73 -0.68
CA LEU A 123 20.47 28.69 -0.90
C LEU A 123 20.94 29.87 -1.76
N LYS A 124 20.21 30.20 -2.83
CA LYS A 124 20.55 31.34 -3.70
C LYS A 124 20.45 32.68 -2.99
N GLU A 125 19.46 32.87 -2.13
CA GLU A 125 19.33 34.08 -1.30
C GLU A 125 20.51 34.26 -0.35
N GLU A 126 21.06 33.16 0.17
CA GLU A 126 22.26 33.16 1.02
C GLU A 126 23.58 33.26 0.21
N GLY A 127 23.52 33.31 -1.12
CA GLY A 127 24.68 33.37 -2.00
C GLY A 127 25.36 32.01 -2.26
N TRP A 128 24.70 30.90 -1.90
CA TRP A 128 25.18 29.54 -2.10
C TRP A 128 24.46 28.84 -3.26
N GLN A 129 25.16 27.93 -3.94
CA GLN A 129 24.57 27.03 -4.93
C GLN A 129 25.20 25.64 -4.83
N MET A 130 24.39 24.59 -4.97
CA MET A 130 24.92 23.23 -5.05
C MET A 130 25.47 22.97 -6.45
N MET A 131 26.64 22.36 -6.50
CA MET A 131 27.28 21.94 -7.75
C MET A 131 27.75 20.49 -7.63
N LYS A 132 27.70 19.76 -8.74
CA LYS A 132 28.35 18.45 -8.85
C LYS A 132 29.71 18.63 -9.54
N HIS A 133 30.75 18.13 -8.90
CA HIS A 133 32.11 18.12 -9.43
C HIS A 133 32.48 16.72 -9.91
N VAL A 134 33.01 16.59 -11.12
CA VAL A 134 33.51 15.30 -11.64
C VAL A 134 34.95 15.14 -11.19
N LEU A 135 35.23 14.12 -10.36
CA LEU A 135 36.55 13.89 -9.74
C LEU A 135 37.72 13.81 -10.73
N ASP A 136 37.47 13.36 -11.96
CA ASP A 136 38.48 13.24 -13.01
C ASP A 136 38.74 14.56 -13.77
N ASN A 137 38.13 15.68 -13.36
CA ASN A 137 38.21 16.99 -14.01
C ASN A 137 37.85 17.01 -15.51
N SER A 138 37.22 15.94 -16.01
CA SER A 138 36.86 15.79 -17.43
C SER A 138 35.80 16.79 -17.91
N LYS A 139 35.05 17.38 -16.96
CA LYS A 139 33.94 18.31 -17.19
C LYS A 139 33.97 19.41 -16.13
N PRO A 140 33.58 20.65 -16.48
CA PRO A 140 33.42 21.71 -15.51
C PRO A 140 32.30 21.39 -14.51
N ASP A 141 32.32 22.07 -13.37
CA ASP A 141 31.28 21.95 -12.36
C ASP A 141 29.92 22.35 -12.95
N GLU A 142 28.94 21.48 -12.74
CA GLU A 142 27.56 21.72 -13.18
C GLU A 142 26.69 22.04 -11.97
N VAL A 143 25.81 23.04 -12.11
CA VAL A 143 24.84 23.39 -11.06
C VAL A 143 23.88 22.23 -10.86
N LEU A 144 23.72 21.83 -9.60
CA LEU A 144 22.84 20.75 -9.18
C LEU A 144 21.67 21.36 -8.42
N THR A 145 20.45 21.11 -8.88
CA THR A 145 19.26 21.40 -8.08
C THR A 145 19.20 20.42 -6.90
N PRO A 146 18.95 20.90 -5.67
CA PRO A 146 18.66 20.03 -4.54
C PRO A 146 17.63 18.97 -4.93
N PHE A 147 17.79 17.76 -4.42
CA PHE A 147 16.80 16.69 -4.59
C PHE A 147 16.77 15.87 -3.31
N THR A 148 15.65 15.18 -3.06
CA THR A 148 15.50 14.29 -1.91
C THR A 148 16.07 12.90 -2.25
N PRO A 149 17.24 12.53 -1.72
CA PRO A 149 17.87 11.26 -2.09
C PRO A 149 17.05 10.09 -1.56
N SER A 150 16.84 9.07 -2.40
CA SER A 150 16.25 7.78 -2.01
C SER A 150 14.92 7.88 -1.25
N LEU A 151 14.07 8.89 -1.53
CA LEU A 151 12.76 9.03 -0.86
C LEU A 151 11.87 7.79 -1.03
N TYR A 152 12.08 7.05 -2.13
CA TYR A 152 11.34 5.84 -2.40
C TYR A 152 11.58 4.72 -1.38
N SER A 153 12.75 4.68 -0.74
CA SER A 153 12.99 3.85 0.44
C SER A 153 12.00 4.14 1.58
N ILE A 154 11.66 5.40 1.82
CA ILE A 154 10.67 5.79 2.84
C ILE A 154 9.27 5.31 2.44
N TYR A 155 8.91 5.35 1.16
CA TYR A 155 7.64 4.79 0.70
C TYR A 155 7.52 3.29 1.02
N ILE A 156 8.59 2.51 0.81
CA ILE A 156 8.62 1.07 1.18
C ILE A 156 8.31 0.89 2.68
N LEU A 157 8.97 1.68 3.54
CA LEU A 157 8.75 1.63 4.98
C LEU A 157 7.29 1.96 5.35
N VAL A 158 6.75 3.03 4.79
CA VAL A 158 5.37 3.47 5.04
C VAL A 158 4.36 2.47 4.51
N TYR A 159 4.65 1.77 3.40
CA TYR A 159 3.81 0.69 2.84
C TYR A 159 3.74 -0.53 3.76
N ALA A 160 4.84 -0.83 4.46
CA ALA A 160 4.90 -1.96 5.39
C ALA A 160 3.98 -1.76 6.60
N PHE A 161 3.80 -0.50 7.06
CA PHE A 161 3.02 -0.18 8.25
C PHE A 161 1.55 -0.64 8.20
N PRO A 162 0.68 -0.15 7.29
CA PRO A 162 -0.73 -0.57 7.26
C PRO A 162 -0.88 -2.06 6.92
N THR A 163 0.07 -2.60 6.16
CA THR A 163 0.12 -4.02 5.81
C THR A 163 0.36 -4.88 7.05
N LEU A 164 1.34 -4.51 7.88
CA LEU A 164 1.64 -5.21 9.14
C LEU A 164 0.45 -5.11 10.11
N VAL A 165 -0.12 -3.91 10.29
CA VAL A 165 -1.27 -3.70 11.17
C VAL A 165 -2.45 -4.56 10.73
N THR A 166 -2.74 -4.60 9.42
CA THR A 166 -3.81 -5.45 8.88
C THR A 166 -3.49 -6.93 9.13
N GLY A 167 -2.25 -7.37 8.92
CA GLY A 167 -1.81 -8.73 9.18
C GLY A 167 -1.97 -9.15 10.65
N ILE A 168 -1.61 -8.28 11.60
CA ILE A 168 -1.74 -8.52 13.04
C ILE A 168 -3.21 -8.55 13.45
N THR A 169 -3.95 -7.48 13.16
CA THR A 169 -5.34 -7.31 13.61
C THR A 169 -6.26 -8.36 12.99
N LYS A 170 -6.11 -8.65 11.69
CA LYS A 170 -6.93 -9.66 11.00
C LYS A 170 -6.38 -11.08 11.11
N LYS A 171 -5.25 -11.29 11.79
CA LYS A 171 -4.51 -12.58 11.85
C LYS A 171 -4.29 -13.17 10.46
N PHE A 172 -4.00 -12.31 9.48
CA PHE A 172 -3.86 -12.70 8.09
C PHE A 172 -2.39 -12.89 7.72
N THR A 173 -1.93 -14.13 7.85
CA THR A 173 -0.53 -14.52 7.66
C THR A 173 0.14 -14.01 6.37
N PRO A 174 -0.52 -14.01 5.19
CA PRO A 174 0.09 -13.47 3.97
C PRO A 174 0.54 -12.00 4.10
N MET A 175 -0.23 -11.15 4.79
CA MET A 175 0.17 -9.75 5.01
C MET A 175 1.23 -9.59 6.11
N LEU A 176 1.28 -10.50 7.10
CA LEU A 176 2.38 -10.56 8.07
C LEU A 176 3.71 -10.89 7.38
N VAL A 177 3.72 -11.91 6.52
CA VAL A 177 4.91 -12.27 5.73
C VAL A 177 5.28 -11.15 4.77
N GLY A 178 4.29 -10.59 4.06
CA GLY A 178 4.50 -9.49 3.12
C GLY A 178 5.15 -8.27 3.76
N SER A 179 4.67 -7.86 4.95
CA SER A 179 5.28 -6.75 5.69
C SER A 179 6.68 -7.05 6.21
N GLY A 180 6.98 -8.28 6.66
CA GLY A 180 8.34 -8.68 7.02
C GLY A 180 9.32 -8.57 5.84
N ILE A 181 8.88 -8.99 4.65
CA ILE A 181 9.65 -8.80 3.41
C ILE A 181 9.83 -7.30 3.11
N ALA A 182 8.78 -6.50 3.24
CA ALA A 182 8.85 -5.05 3.00
C ALA A 182 9.85 -4.33 3.91
N TYR A 183 9.86 -4.64 5.22
CA TYR A 183 10.88 -4.09 6.14
C TYR A 183 12.28 -4.54 5.75
N THR A 184 12.45 -5.79 5.31
CA THR A 184 13.74 -6.28 4.82
C THR A 184 14.18 -5.52 3.56
N CYS A 185 13.27 -5.32 2.60
CA CYS A 185 13.50 -4.51 1.40
C CYS A 185 13.88 -3.07 1.75
N PHE A 186 13.23 -2.45 2.75
CA PHE A 186 13.61 -1.13 3.24
C PHE A 186 15.04 -1.13 3.81
N ILE A 187 15.41 -2.08 4.66
CA ILE A 187 16.77 -2.15 5.20
C ILE A 187 17.79 -2.34 4.08
N ILE A 188 17.51 -3.17 3.09
CA ILE A 188 18.38 -3.35 1.91
C ILE A 188 18.50 -2.03 1.14
N SER A 189 17.41 -1.29 0.97
CA SER A 189 17.41 -0.08 0.14
C SER A 189 18.32 1.02 0.69
N LEU A 190 18.53 1.07 2.01
CA LEU A 190 19.47 1.99 2.65
C LEU A 190 20.93 1.84 2.19
N TYR A 191 21.30 0.67 1.68
CA TYR A 191 22.65 0.36 1.22
C TYR A 191 22.77 0.32 -0.30
N THR A 192 21.69 0.59 -1.03
CA THR A 192 21.66 0.48 -2.50
C THR A 192 21.47 1.84 -3.17
N ALA A 193 21.87 1.93 -4.43
CA ALA A 193 21.57 3.11 -5.24
C ALA A 193 20.06 3.31 -5.42
N SER A 194 19.62 4.57 -5.48
CA SER A 194 18.19 4.96 -5.53
C SER A 194 17.38 4.34 -6.67
N LYS A 195 18.04 3.85 -7.73
CA LYS A 195 17.36 3.09 -8.79
C LYS A 195 16.79 1.77 -8.27
N TYR A 196 17.51 1.07 -7.40
CA TYR A 196 17.09 -0.22 -6.85
C TYR A 196 15.94 -0.10 -5.85
N ASP A 197 15.75 1.08 -5.23
CA ASP A 197 14.59 1.35 -4.37
C ASP A 197 13.29 1.02 -5.12
N PHE A 198 13.17 1.41 -6.39
CA PHE A 198 11.98 1.15 -7.22
C PHE A 198 11.76 -0.35 -7.49
N LEU A 199 12.84 -1.12 -7.68
CA LEU A 199 12.76 -2.57 -7.81
C LEU A 199 12.28 -3.21 -6.51
N LEU A 200 12.84 -2.77 -5.37
CA LEU A 200 12.47 -3.24 -4.04
C LEU A 200 11.02 -2.87 -3.68
N GLY A 201 10.53 -1.71 -4.13
CA GLY A 201 9.12 -1.35 -3.99
C GLY A 201 8.18 -2.15 -4.87
N ALA A 202 8.61 -2.56 -6.07
CA ALA A 202 7.84 -3.49 -6.89
C ALA A 202 7.66 -4.84 -6.17
N VAL A 203 8.75 -5.38 -5.60
CA VAL A 203 8.70 -6.58 -4.75
C VAL A 203 7.76 -6.36 -3.57
N THR A 204 7.88 -5.24 -2.87
CA THR A 204 7.04 -4.87 -1.72
C THR A 204 5.56 -4.81 -2.08
N ALA A 205 5.19 -4.18 -3.20
CA ALA A 205 3.80 -4.08 -3.64
C ALA A 205 3.21 -5.47 -3.98
N ILE A 206 4.03 -6.35 -4.57
CA ILE A 206 3.64 -7.72 -4.88
C ILE A 206 3.38 -8.52 -3.60
N THR A 207 4.31 -8.47 -2.64
CA THR A 207 4.24 -9.28 -1.41
C THR A 207 3.22 -8.73 -0.41
N CYS A 208 3.08 -7.42 -0.30
CA CYS A 208 2.16 -6.78 0.64
C CYS A 208 0.71 -6.78 0.16
N TRP A 209 0.45 -6.59 -1.14
CA TRP A 209 -0.90 -6.36 -1.63
C TRP A 209 -1.34 -7.31 -2.74
N PHE A 210 -0.52 -7.56 -3.76
CA PHE A 210 -0.94 -8.37 -4.90
C PHE A 210 -1.20 -9.84 -4.50
N ILE A 211 -0.19 -10.50 -3.92
CA ILE A 211 -0.30 -11.90 -3.49
C ILE A 211 -1.39 -12.06 -2.42
N PRO A 212 -1.43 -11.27 -1.33
CA PRO A 212 -2.49 -11.37 -0.34
C PRO A 212 -3.89 -11.10 -0.93
N GLY A 213 -3.98 -10.17 -1.89
CA GLY A 213 -5.20 -9.86 -2.62
C GLY A 213 -5.73 -11.05 -3.43
N LEU A 214 -4.86 -11.75 -4.16
CA LEU A 214 -5.23 -12.97 -4.90
C LEU A 214 -5.74 -14.07 -3.97
N ILE A 215 -5.10 -14.23 -2.80
CA ILE A 215 -5.52 -15.20 -1.79
C ILE A 215 -6.91 -14.85 -1.24
N LEU A 216 -7.15 -13.58 -0.89
CA LEU A 216 -8.45 -13.10 -0.42
C LEU A 216 -9.53 -13.30 -1.49
N ARG A 217 -9.24 -12.97 -2.75
CA ARG A 217 -10.18 -13.14 -3.86
C ARG A 217 -10.53 -14.61 -4.07
N LYS A 218 -9.56 -15.51 -3.98
CA LYS A 218 -9.80 -16.97 -4.08
C LYS A 218 -10.72 -17.46 -2.95
N ARG A 219 -10.47 -17.02 -1.71
CA ARG A 219 -11.32 -17.36 -0.55
C ARG A 219 -12.75 -16.84 -0.71
N TYR A 220 -12.90 -15.59 -1.16
CA TYR A 220 -14.20 -14.96 -1.41
C TYR A 220 -15.02 -15.71 -2.48
N LEU A 221 -14.40 -16.08 -3.60
CA LEU A 221 -15.07 -16.82 -4.67
C LEU A 221 -15.47 -18.23 -4.24
N ALA A 222 -14.66 -18.90 -3.42
CA ALA A 222 -14.99 -20.23 -2.88
C ALA A 222 -16.21 -20.18 -1.95
N GLN A 223 -16.28 -19.19 -1.05
CA GLN A 223 -17.44 -18.99 -0.18
C GLN A 223 -18.70 -18.66 -0.98
N LYS A 224 -18.60 -17.79 -1.99
CA LYS A 224 -19.74 -17.45 -2.85
C LYS A 224 -20.31 -18.67 -3.57
N ARG A 225 -19.47 -19.64 -3.97
CA ARG A 225 -19.91 -20.90 -4.59
C ARG A 225 -20.57 -21.88 -3.62
N GLN A 226 -20.32 -21.77 -2.31
CA GLN A 226 -20.94 -22.62 -1.30
C GLN A 226 -22.32 -22.09 -0.83
N HIS A 227 -22.60 -20.81 -1.08
CA HIS A 227 -23.86 -20.14 -0.74
C HIS A 227 -24.79 -19.93 -1.95
N VAL A 228 -24.43 -20.47 -3.12
CA VAL A 228 -25.27 -20.59 -4.32
C VAL A 228 -25.59 -22.06 -4.49
#